data_AF-A0AA35TLM2-F1
#
_entry.id   AF-A0AA35TLM2-F1
#
_cell.length_a   1.000
_cell.length_b   1.000
_cell.length_c   1.000
_cell.angle_alpha   90.00
_cell.angle_beta   90.00
_cell.angle_gamma   90.00
#
_symmetry.space_group_name_H-M   'P 1'
#
loop_
_entity.id
_entity.type
_entity.pdbx_description
1 polymer ?
#
loop_
_entity_poly.entity_id
_entity_poly.type
_entity_poly.pdbx_seq_one_letter_code
_entity_poly.pdbx_strand_id
1 'polypeptide(L)'
;MERRLGKRVVELTGDSSPDIRAIERADVIVTTPEKWDGISRSWQNRAYVQAVRLLVIDEIHLLGDERGPVLEVIVSRTNFIASHTEHKVRVVGLSTALANAKDLADWLEIKQDGLFNFHPAVRPVQLEVHIDGFPGKHYCPRMATMNKPTYTAIRTYSPVKPVLVFVSSRRQTRLTAFDLVAYVAREDDSKQWLHMPENELETLLQSVQDQNLRFTLAFGVGLHHAGLLERDRKTVEKLFVNQKIQVLYQTIVPGLL
;
A
#
# COMPACT_ATOMS: atom_id res chain seq x y z
N MET A 1 -10.80 -9.54 14.15
CA MET A 1 -10.45 -9.41 15.58
C MET A 1 -11.68 -9.59 16.46
N GLU A 2 -12.78 -8.86 16.20
CA GLU A 2 -14.04 -8.97 16.94
C GLU A 2 -14.60 -10.39 17.02
N ARG A 3 -14.80 -11.07 15.89
CA ARG A 3 -15.39 -12.42 15.86
C ARG A 3 -14.52 -13.53 16.44
N ARG A 4 -13.20 -13.33 16.54
CA ARG A 4 -12.25 -14.37 16.98
C ARG A 4 -11.68 -14.14 18.38
N LEU A 5 -11.53 -12.88 18.80
CA LEU A 5 -10.90 -12.49 20.05
C LEU A 5 -11.84 -11.72 20.99
N GLY A 6 -13.06 -11.39 20.55
CA GLY A 6 -14.02 -10.62 21.36
C GLY A 6 -13.58 -9.18 21.65
N LYS A 7 -12.65 -8.63 20.86
CA LYS A 7 -12.11 -7.27 21.00
C LYS A 7 -12.70 -6.33 19.97
N ARG A 8 -13.27 -5.22 20.44
CA ARG A 8 -13.91 -4.19 19.60
C ARG A 8 -12.86 -3.35 18.90
N VAL A 9 -12.95 -3.25 17.58
CA VAL A 9 -11.98 -2.51 16.76
C VAL A 9 -12.68 -1.36 16.09
N VAL A 10 -12.15 -0.17 16.24
CA VAL A 10 -12.70 1.04 15.66
C VAL A 10 -11.69 1.66 14.71
N GLU A 11 -12.11 1.92 13.47
CA GLU A 11 -11.32 2.65 12.48
C GLU A 11 -11.69 4.15 12.51
N LEU A 12 -10.68 4.99 12.66
CA LEU A 12 -10.79 6.43 12.82
C LEU A 12 -9.84 7.11 11.83
N THR A 13 -10.34 7.36 10.63
CA THR A 13 -9.57 7.85 9.48
C THR A 13 -10.24 9.10 8.89
N GLY A 14 -9.72 9.61 7.77
CA GLY A 14 -10.41 10.66 7.00
C GLY A 14 -11.76 10.17 6.45
N ASP A 15 -11.83 8.89 6.08
CA ASP A 15 -13.01 8.28 5.45
C ASP A 15 -13.98 7.64 6.46
N SER A 16 -13.53 7.35 7.68
CA SER A 16 -14.34 6.80 8.78
C SER A 16 -14.29 7.70 10.01
N SER A 17 -15.43 8.30 10.38
CA SER A 17 -15.58 9.09 11.61
C SER A 17 -16.65 8.46 12.52
N PRO A 18 -16.29 7.46 13.34
CA PRO A 18 -17.20 6.78 14.25
C PRO A 18 -17.69 7.69 15.38
N ASP A 19 -18.83 7.36 15.98
CA ASP A 19 -19.35 8.06 17.17
C ASP A 19 -18.35 7.95 18.34
N ILE A 20 -18.26 9.00 19.16
CA ILE A 20 -17.42 9.07 20.36
C ILE A 20 -17.70 7.88 21.28
N ARG A 21 -18.99 7.48 21.40
CA ARG A 21 -19.39 6.30 22.20
C ARG A 21 -18.80 4.99 21.70
N ALA A 22 -18.56 4.87 20.38
CA ALA A 22 -17.91 3.70 19.81
C ALA A 22 -16.40 3.72 20.14
N ILE A 23 -15.76 4.88 20.06
CA ILE A 23 -14.34 5.07 20.38
C ILE A 23 -14.07 4.77 21.86
N GLU A 24 -14.90 5.29 22.77
CA GLU A 24 -14.78 5.04 24.22
C GLU A 24 -14.91 3.57 24.59
N ARG A 25 -15.66 2.81 23.79
CA ARG A 25 -15.85 1.37 23.95
C ARG A 25 -14.84 0.56 23.15
N ALA A 26 -13.96 1.16 22.35
CA ALA A 26 -13.01 0.42 21.54
C ALA A 26 -11.94 -0.25 22.43
N ASP A 27 -11.59 -1.49 22.11
CA ASP A 27 -10.40 -2.13 22.67
C ASP A 27 -9.15 -1.79 21.83
N VAL A 28 -9.34 -1.58 20.53
CA VAL A 28 -8.29 -1.20 19.57
C VAL A 28 -8.80 -0.07 18.68
N ILE A 29 -8.01 0.99 18.56
CA ILE A 29 -8.28 2.11 17.65
C ILE A 29 -7.23 2.07 16.54
N VAL A 30 -7.69 1.95 15.29
CA VAL A 30 -6.85 2.07 14.10
C VAL A 30 -7.08 3.47 13.54
N THR A 31 -6.01 4.26 13.39
CA THR A 31 -6.12 5.68 13.04
C THR A 31 -4.92 6.14 12.22
N THR A 32 -5.07 7.23 11.47
CA THR A 32 -3.93 7.93 10.88
C THR A 32 -3.25 8.85 11.91
N PRO A 33 -1.97 9.20 11.73
CA PRO A 33 -1.27 10.14 12.60
C PRO A 33 -2.01 11.48 12.73
N GLU A 34 -2.47 12.05 11.62
CA GLU A 34 -3.12 13.36 11.58
C GLU A 34 -4.42 13.37 12.39
N LYS A 35 -5.20 12.29 12.29
CA LYS A 35 -6.45 12.14 13.03
C LYS A 35 -6.18 11.95 14.53
N TRP A 36 -5.16 11.18 14.90
CA TRP A 36 -4.80 10.98 16.30
C TRP A 36 -4.21 12.24 16.95
N ASP A 37 -3.38 13.01 16.22
CA ASP A 37 -2.89 14.30 16.68
C ASP A 37 -4.05 15.25 16.99
N GLY A 38 -5.00 15.41 16.07
CA GLY A 38 -6.16 16.28 16.27
C GLY A 38 -6.99 15.91 17.51
N ILE A 39 -7.13 14.62 17.80
CA ILE A 39 -7.92 14.09 18.92
C ILE A 39 -7.18 14.25 20.25
N SER A 40 -5.89 13.92 20.28
CA SER A 40 -5.09 13.91 21.49
C SER A 40 -4.72 15.32 21.99
N ARG A 41 -4.87 16.37 21.18
CA ARG A 41 -4.73 17.77 21.61
C ARG A 41 -5.62 18.15 22.80
N SER A 42 -6.81 17.56 22.94
CA SER A 42 -7.74 17.80 24.04
C SER A 42 -7.85 16.60 24.99
N TRP A 43 -6.73 15.91 25.24
CA TRP A 43 -6.68 14.68 26.02
C TRP A 43 -7.27 14.82 27.44
N GLN A 44 -7.18 15.99 28.07
CA GLN A 44 -7.73 16.23 29.42
C GLN A 44 -9.26 16.02 29.47
N ASN A 45 -9.95 16.33 28.37
CA ASN A 45 -11.40 16.19 28.25
C ASN A 45 -11.84 14.85 27.64
N ARG A 46 -10.88 13.96 27.34
CA ARG A 46 -11.12 12.71 26.59
C ARG A 46 -10.56 11.53 27.35
N ALA A 47 -11.41 10.92 28.18
CA ALA A 47 -11.03 9.77 29.02
C ALA A 47 -10.43 8.61 28.21
N TYR A 48 -10.92 8.36 26.99
CA TYR A 48 -10.37 7.30 26.13
C TYR A 48 -8.93 7.55 25.68
N VAL A 49 -8.48 8.81 25.56
CA VAL A 49 -7.07 9.13 25.24
C VAL A 49 -6.19 8.83 26.46
N GLN A 50 -6.66 9.18 27.66
CA GLN A 50 -5.95 8.89 28.92
C GLN A 50 -5.92 7.38 29.23
N ALA A 51 -6.89 6.63 28.72
CA ALA A 51 -7.00 5.18 28.94
C ALA A 51 -6.01 4.36 28.09
N VAL A 52 -5.40 4.94 27.05
CA VAL A 52 -4.48 4.24 26.14
C VAL A 52 -3.28 3.69 26.91
N ARG A 53 -3.00 2.39 26.75
CA ARG A 53 -1.84 1.71 27.38
C ARG A 53 -0.79 1.21 26.40
N LEU A 54 -1.13 1.18 25.12
CA LEU A 54 -0.27 0.71 24.05
C LEU A 54 -0.43 1.64 22.85
N LEU A 55 0.68 2.20 22.39
CA LEU A 55 0.78 2.93 21.14
C LEU A 55 1.63 2.10 20.18
N VAL A 56 1.01 1.63 19.09
CA VAL A 56 1.72 0.97 17.99
C VAL A 56 1.85 1.97 16.85
N ILE A 57 3.08 2.26 16.44
CA ILE A 57 3.38 3.14 15.32
C ILE A 57 3.94 2.26 14.21
N ASP A 58 3.13 2.04 13.18
CA ASP A 58 3.56 1.34 11.98
C ASP A 58 4.34 2.28 11.05
N GLU A 59 5.28 1.74 10.28
CA GLU A 59 6.12 2.51 9.35
C GLU A 59 6.86 3.72 10.00
N ILE A 60 7.40 3.56 11.22
CA ILE A 60 8.00 4.67 11.99
C ILE A 60 9.22 5.34 11.31
N HIS A 61 9.84 4.69 10.32
CA HIS A 61 10.88 5.33 9.49
C HIS A 61 10.37 6.55 8.70
N LEU A 62 9.06 6.69 8.52
CA LEU A 62 8.43 7.90 7.97
C LEU A 62 8.59 9.13 8.89
N LEU A 63 9.20 8.98 10.08
CA LEU A 63 9.67 10.09 10.89
C LEU A 63 10.61 11.03 10.13
N GLY A 64 11.36 10.51 9.15
CA GLY A 64 12.24 11.32 8.31
C GLY A 64 11.56 12.01 7.12
N ASP A 65 10.25 11.83 6.93
CA ASP A 65 9.48 12.33 5.78
C ASP A 65 8.53 13.48 6.19
N GLU A 66 7.68 13.96 5.29
CA GLU A 66 6.74 15.07 5.53
C GLU A 66 5.78 14.82 6.71
N ARG A 67 5.51 13.55 7.05
CA ARG A 67 4.65 13.16 8.19
C ARG A 67 5.40 13.09 9.53
N GLY A 68 6.72 13.21 9.53
CA GLY A 68 7.56 13.10 10.71
C GLY A 68 7.18 14.03 11.86
N PRO A 69 6.94 15.33 11.61
CA PRO A 69 6.55 16.26 12.67
C PRO A 69 5.28 15.85 13.41
N VAL A 70 4.31 15.23 12.71
CA VAL A 70 3.07 14.74 13.33
C VAL A 70 3.34 13.54 14.24
N LEU A 71 4.16 12.59 13.78
CA LEU A 71 4.57 11.44 14.59
C LEU A 71 5.35 11.87 15.85
N GLU A 72 6.26 12.85 15.70
CA GLU A 72 7.04 13.38 16.81
C GLU A 72 6.14 14.00 17.90
N VAL A 73 5.15 14.78 17.48
CA VAL A 73 4.16 15.38 18.37
C VAL A 73 3.34 14.32 19.09
N ILE A 74 2.92 13.25 18.41
CA ILE A 74 2.15 12.16 19.00
C ILE A 74 2.95 11.45 20.09
N VAL A 75 4.21 11.08 19.81
CA VAL A 75 5.08 10.39 20.77
C VAL A 75 5.34 11.30 21.97
N SER A 76 5.73 12.55 21.73
CA SER A 76 6.01 13.52 22.79
C SER A 76 4.80 13.76 23.68
N ARG A 77 3.61 13.90 23.09
CA ARG A 77 2.36 14.06 23.84
C ARG A 77 2.00 12.80 24.61
N THR A 78 2.25 11.62 24.05
CA THR A 78 2.00 10.35 24.74
C THR A 78 2.87 10.22 25.99
N ASN A 79 4.17 10.56 25.89
CA ASN A 79 5.08 10.60 27.04
C ASN A 79 4.64 11.64 28.08
N PHE A 80 4.18 12.81 27.63
CA PHE A 80 3.65 13.85 28.52
C PHE A 80 2.38 13.40 29.26
N ILE A 81 1.44 12.73 28.57
CA ILE A 81 0.23 12.18 29.21
C ILE A 81 0.63 11.08 30.21
N ALA A 82 1.58 10.21 29.86
CA ALA A 82 2.06 9.14 30.71
C ALA A 82 2.77 9.66 31.98
N SER A 83 3.35 10.86 31.97
CA SER A 83 3.94 11.48 33.16
C SER A 83 2.92 12.16 34.08
N HIS A 84 1.75 12.54 33.55
CA HIS A 84 0.64 13.14 34.31
C HIS A 84 -0.44 12.15 34.73
N THR A 85 -0.39 10.93 34.20
CA THR A 85 -1.25 9.82 34.58
C THR A 85 -0.42 8.79 35.35
N GLU A 86 -1.02 8.02 36.26
CA GLU A 86 -0.29 6.97 37.00
C GLU A 86 0.02 5.74 36.12
N HIS A 87 0.06 5.92 34.81
CA HIS A 87 -0.12 4.88 33.83
C HIS A 87 0.92 5.00 32.73
N LYS A 88 1.86 4.05 32.71
CA LYS A 88 2.83 3.95 31.64
C LYS A 88 2.15 3.51 30.34
N VAL A 89 2.50 4.16 29.24
CA VAL A 89 2.11 3.76 27.89
C VAL A 89 3.28 3.01 27.26
N ARG A 90 3.03 1.79 26.79
CA ARG A 90 4.02 1.04 26.02
C ARG A 90 4.01 1.54 24.59
N VAL A 91 5.17 1.93 24.06
CA VAL A 91 5.33 2.27 22.64
C VAL A 91 5.95 1.09 21.90
N VAL A 92 5.41 0.76 20.73
CA VAL A 92 5.94 -0.25 19.81
C VAL A 92 6.05 0.40 18.43
N GLY A 93 7.28 0.61 17.97
CA GLY A 93 7.55 1.07 16.59
C GLY A 93 7.80 -0.11 15.67
N LEU A 94 7.10 -0.17 14.54
CA LEU A 94 7.37 -1.10 13.46
C LEU A 94 7.98 -0.32 12.29
N SER A 95 9.04 -0.84 11.70
CA SER A 95 9.78 -0.16 10.65
C SER A 95 10.35 -1.14 9.63
N THR A 96 10.62 -0.64 8.43
CA THR A 96 11.63 -1.23 7.56
C THR A 96 13.03 -1.09 8.18
N ALA A 97 14.00 -1.82 7.63
CA ALA A 97 15.38 -1.79 8.08
C ALA A 97 15.95 -0.36 8.06
N LEU A 98 16.51 0.09 9.18
CA LEU A 98 17.00 1.46 9.38
C LEU A 98 18.51 1.48 9.63
N ALA A 99 19.22 2.39 8.96
CA ALA A 99 20.65 2.61 9.21
C ALA A 99 20.90 3.24 10.59
N ASN A 100 20.04 4.18 11.00
CA ASN A 100 20.11 4.93 12.25
C ASN A 100 19.10 4.43 13.30
N ALA A 101 18.82 3.12 13.34
CA ALA A 101 17.83 2.55 14.25
C ALA A 101 18.13 2.83 15.74
N LYS A 102 19.41 3.02 16.09
CA LYS A 102 19.83 3.35 17.45
C LYS A 102 19.36 4.73 17.88
N ASP A 103 19.51 5.74 17.03
CA ASP A 103 19.08 7.11 17.34
C ASP A 103 17.56 7.17 17.52
N LEU A 104 16.83 6.44 16.67
CA LEU A 104 15.38 6.30 16.80
C LEU A 104 14.98 5.60 18.11
N ALA A 105 15.69 4.54 18.49
CA ALA A 105 15.46 3.82 19.74
C ALA A 105 15.72 4.72 20.95
N ASP A 106 16.82 5.47 20.94
CA ASP A 106 17.18 6.40 22.01
C ASP A 106 16.11 7.51 22.14
N TRP A 107 15.61 8.04 21.02
CA TRP A 107 14.50 9.02 21.01
C TRP A 107 13.19 8.45 21.58
N LEU A 108 12.86 7.19 21.28
CA LEU A 108 11.67 6.50 21.82
C LEU A 108 11.88 5.93 23.23
N GLU A 109 13.04 6.15 23.85
CA GLU A 109 13.44 5.55 25.12
C GLU A 109 13.38 4.00 25.12
N ILE A 110 13.62 3.39 23.96
CA ILE A 110 13.67 1.94 23.79
C ILE A 110 15.02 1.42 24.29
N LYS A 111 14.99 0.54 25.28
CA LYS A 111 16.18 -0.17 25.77
C LYS A 111 16.75 -1.09 24.69
N GLN A 112 18.04 -1.38 24.77
CA GLN A 112 18.74 -2.26 23.82
C GLN A 112 18.07 -3.63 23.64
N ASP A 113 17.57 -4.23 24.72
CA ASP A 113 16.85 -5.52 24.69
C ASP A 113 15.49 -5.46 23.95
N GLY A 114 14.99 -4.24 23.66
CA GLY A 114 13.76 -3.99 22.91
C GLY A 114 14.00 -3.54 21.47
N LEU A 115 15.25 -3.33 21.05
CA LEU A 115 15.61 -2.89 19.70
C LEU A 115 15.93 -4.10 18.81
N PHE A 116 15.07 -4.35 17.84
CA PHE A 116 15.28 -5.38 16.82
C PHE A 116 15.39 -4.72 15.45
N ASN A 117 16.61 -4.62 14.92
CA ASN A 117 16.88 -4.07 13.60
C ASN A 117 17.54 -5.13 12.72
N PHE A 118 16.86 -5.50 11.64
CA PHE A 118 17.28 -6.58 10.74
C PHE A 118 17.80 -6.01 9.42
N HIS A 119 18.77 -6.68 8.81
CA HIS A 119 19.26 -6.29 7.48
C HIS A 119 18.13 -6.44 6.44
N PRO A 120 18.02 -5.56 5.41
CA PRO A 120 16.97 -5.65 4.40
C PRO A 120 16.83 -7.00 3.68
N ALA A 121 17.89 -7.80 3.69
CA ALA A 121 17.92 -9.16 3.13
C ALA A 121 17.23 -10.22 4.01
N VAL A 122 17.01 -9.95 5.30
CA VAL A 122 16.29 -10.85 6.21
C VAL A 122 14.80 -10.75 5.91
N ARG A 123 14.35 -11.58 4.96
CA ARG A 123 12.95 -11.65 4.53
C ARG A 123 12.51 -13.11 4.46
N PRO A 124 11.26 -13.44 4.86
CA PRO A 124 10.72 -14.79 4.69
C PRO A 124 10.72 -15.26 3.23
N VAL A 125 10.51 -14.32 2.31
CA VAL A 125 10.61 -14.53 0.86
C VAL A 125 11.78 -13.69 0.34
N GLN A 126 12.75 -14.36 -0.26
CA GLN A 126 13.91 -13.70 -0.86
C GLN A 126 13.48 -12.81 -2.03
N LEU A 127 14.21 -11.71 -2.22
CA LEU A 127 13.92 -10.71 -3.23
C LEU A 127 15.13 -10.56 -4.16
N GLU A 128 14.90 -10.74 -5.45
CA GLU A 128 15.88 -10.49 -6.50
C GLU A 128 15.62 -9.12 -7.12
N VAL A 129 16.65 -8.26 -7.18
CA VAL A 129 16.56 -6.91 -7.72
C VAL A 129 17.38 -6.81 -9.00
N HIS A 130 16.74 -6.38 -10.07
CA HIS A 130 17.40 -6.03 -11.33
C HIS A 130 17.18 -4.54 -11.61
N ILE A 131 18.25 -3.81 -11.93
CA ILE A 131 18.21 -2.37 -12.21
C ILE A 131 18.75 -2.12 -13.61
N ASP A 132 17.86 -1.70 -14.50
CA ASP A 132 18.20 -1.33 -15.87
C ASP A 132 18.12 0.19 -16.07
N GLY A 133 19.21 0.78 -16.58
CA GLY A 133 19.30 2.22 -16.84
C GLY A 133 18.85 2.58 -18.26
N PHE A 134 17.92 3.53 -18.37
CA PHE A 134 17.41 4.02 -19.65
C PHE A 134 17.82 5.47 -19.90
N PRO A 135 18.80 5.74 -20.79
CA PRO A 135 19.25 7.11 -21.06
C PRO A 135 18.18 7.88 -21.83
N GLY A 136 18.13 9.20 -21.61
CA GLY A 136 17.23 10.10 -22.32
C GLY A 136 16.73 11.25 -21.45
N LYS A 137 16.74 12.46 -22.00
CA LYS A 137 16.26 13.66 -21.30
C LYS A 137 14.74 13.80 -21.37
N HIS A 138 14.15 13.47 -22.52
CA HIS A 138 12.72 13.64 -22.76
C HIS A 138 11.93 12.47 -22.17
N TYR A 139 10.93 12.82 -21.35
CA TYR A 139 10.15 11.87 -20.57
C TYR A 139 9.43 10.82 -21.42
N CYS A 140 8.57 11.23 -22.36
CA CYS A 140 7.73 10.29 -23.13
C CYS A 140 8.56 9.33 -24.00
N PRO A 141 9.56 9.79 -24.79
CA PRO A 141 10.40 8.87 -25.56
C PRO A 141 11.16 7.89 -24.68
N ARG A 142 11.69 8.34 -23.53
CA ARG A 142 12.38 7.45 -22.58
C ARG A 142 11.46 6.39 -21.98
N MET A 143 10.20 6.71 -21.69
CA MET A 143 9.26 5.68 -21.21
C MET A 143 8.92 4.67 -22.31
N ALA A 144 8.81 5.11 -23.57
CA ALA A 144 8.54 4.20 -24.68
C ALA A 144 9.69 3.19 -24.89
N THR A 145 10.95 3.58 -24.67
CA THR A 145 12.08 2.63 -24.76
C THR A 145 12.05 1.54 -23.69
N MET A 146 11.29 1.73 -22.60
CA MET A 146 11.15 0.74 -21.52
C MET A 146 10.10 -0.33 -21.82
N ASN A 147 9.17 -0.11 -22.75
CA ASN A 147 8.02 -1.01 -22.96
C ASN A 147 8.43 -2.42 -23.40
N LYS A 148 9.35 -2.54 -24.37
CA LYS A 148 9.87 -3.84 -24.80
C LYS A 148 10.68 -4.54 -23.69
N PRO A 149 11.62 -3.86 -23.00
CA PRO A 149 12.27 -4.41 -21.80
C PRO A 149 11.29 -4.89 -20.73
N THR A 150 10.20 -4.15 -20.45
CA THR A 150 9.17 -4.59 -19.49
C THR A 150 8.50 -5.89 -19.93
N TYR A 151 8.14 -6.03 -21.22
CA TYR A 151 7.63 -7.28 -21.77
C TYR A 151 8.62 -8.44 -21.58
N THR A 152 9.88 -8.22 -21.95
CA THR A 152 10.94 -9.22 -21.78
C THR A 152 11.12 -9.61 -20.31
N ALA A 153 11.11 -8.64 -19.39
CA ALA A 153 11.26 -8.89 -17.96
C ALA A 153 10.11 -9.75 -17.41
N ILE A 154 8.86 -9.49 -17.82
CA ILE A 154 7.71 -10.34 -17.46
C ILE A 154 7.96 -11.78 -17.92
N ARG A 155 8.35 -11.97 -19.18
CA ARG A 155 8.59 -13.29 -19.77
C ARG A 155 9.76 -14.03 -19.13
N THR A 156 10.81 -13.32 -18.72
CA THR A 156 12.01 -13.91 -18.12
C THR A 156 11.80 -14.25 -16.64
N TYR A 157 11.30 -13.29 -15.85
CA TYR A 157 11.29 -13.42 -14.38
C TYR A 157 9.96 -13.91 -13.82
N SER A 158 8.84 -13.69 -14.53
CA SER A 158 7.50 -14.03 -14.04
C SER A 158 6.56 -14.52 -15.15
N PRO A 159 6.93 -15.60 -15.87
CA PRO A 159 6.20 -16.03 -17.07
C PRO A 159 4.75 -16.45 -16.78
N VAL A 160 4.46 -16.97 -15.57
CA VAL A 160 3.14 -17.49 -15.17
C VAL A 160 2.61 -16.90 -13.86
N LYS A 161 3.40 -16.05 -13.19
CA LYS A 161 3.04 -15.48 -11.89
C LYS A 161 2.56 -14.04 -12.05
N PRO A 162 1.72 -13.53 -11.12
CA PRO A 162 1.20 -12.17 -11.19
C PRO A 162 2.31 -11.10 -11.23
N VAL A 163 2.11 -10.06 -12.05
CA VAL A 163 3.04 -8.94 -12.20
C VAL A 163 2.33 -7.60 -12.00
N LEU A 164 2.85 -6.79 -11.09
CA LEU A 164 2.49 -5.38 -10.93
C LEU A 164 3.50 -4.50 -11.68
N VAL A 165 3.01 -3.62 -12.56
CA VAL A 165 3.83 -2.65 -13.28
C VAL A 165 3.45 -1.24 -12.84
N PHE A 166 4.34 -0.59 -12.09
CA PHE A 166 4.14 0.79 -11.66
C PHE A 166 4.55 1.79 -12.74
N VAL A 167 3.69 2.77 -12.98
CA VAL A 167 3.96 3.88 -13.91
C VAL A 167 3.65 5.24 -13.26
N SER A 168 4.25 6.30 -13.81
CA SER A 168 4.22 7.64 -13.20
C SER A 168 2.89 8.38 -13.31
N SER A 169 2.00 7.99 -14.23
CA SER A 169 0.82 8.77 -14.56
C SER A 169 -0.30 7.94 -15.15
N ARG A 170 -1.54 8.45 -15.03
CA ARG A 170 -2.74 7.82 -15.60
C ARG A 170 -2.59 7.62 -17.11
N ARG A 171 -2.06 8.63 -17.81
CA ARG A 171 -1.78 8.53 -19.26
C ARG A 171 -0.82 7.38 -19.57
N GLN A 172 0.21 7.19 -18.74
CA GLN A 172 1.22 6.17 -18.97
C GLN A 172 0.69 4.76 -18.74
N THR A 173 -0.26 4.54 -17.81
CA THR A 173 -0.89 3.21 -17.61
C THR A 173 -1.46 2.68 -18.93
N ARG A 174 -2.23 3.52 -19.64
CA ARG A 174 -2.80 3.16 -20.93
C ARG A 174 -1.75 2.96 -22.02
N LEU A 175 -0.86 3.93 -22.21
CA LEU A 175 0.10 3.90 -23.33
C LEU A 175 1.02 2.67 -23.25
N THR A 176 1.54 2.37 -22.06
CA THR A 176 2.47 1.24 -21.86
C THR A 176 1.75 -0.10 -21.90
N ALA A 177 0.54 -0.20 -21.35
CA ALA A 177 -0.27 -1.39 -21.46
C ALA A 177 -0.68 -1.70 -22.91
N PHE A 178 -0.97 -0.68 -23.72
CA PHE A 178 -1.29 -0.87 -25.15
C PHE A 178 -0.08 -1.40 -25.92
N ASP A 179 1.12 -0.89 -25.64
CA ASP A 179 2.35 -1.44 -26.23
C ASP A 179 2.60 -2.87 -25.75
N LEU A 180 2.33 -3.18 -24.46
CA LEU A 180 2.41 -4.55 -23.94
C LEU A 180 1.45 -5.50 -24.66
N VAL A 181 0.20 -5.06 -24.86
CA VAL A 181 -0.81 -5.79 -25.64
C VAL A 181 -0.35 -5.98 -27.09
N ALA A 182 0.27 -4.97 -27.71
CA ALA A 182 0.78 -5.09 -29.06
C ALA A 182 1.93 -6.11 -29.19
N TYR A 183 2.71 -6.35 -28.12
CA TYR A 183 3.69 -7.43 -28.09
C TYR A 183 3.02 -8.80 -27.94
N VAL A 184 2.14 -8.98 -26.95
CA VAL A 184 1.49 -10.29 -26.71
C VAL A 184 0.56 -10.71 -27.85
N ALA A 185 -0.07 -9.75 -28.53
CA ALA A 185 -0.93 -10.02 -29.68
C ALA A 185 -0.19 -10.57 -30.92
N ARG A 186 1.14 -10.51 -30.93
CA ARG A 186 1.99 -11.08 -31.99
C ARG A 186 2.48 -12.49 -31.67
N GLU A 187 2.21 -12.98 -30.47
CA GLU A 187 2.55 -14.34 -30.03
C GLU A 187 1.48 -15.33 -30.50
N ASP A 188 1.84 -16.61 -30.59
CA ASP A 188 0.90 -17.68 -30.94
C ASP A 188 -0.26 -17.77 -29.92
N ASP A 189 0.06 -17.58 -28.64
CA ASP A 189 -0.92 -17.46 -27.56
C ASP A 189 -1.01 -16.02 -27.05
N SER A 190 -1.87 -15.25 -27.70
CA SER A 190 -2.21 -13.87 -27.31
C SER A 190 -3.02 -13.78 -26.01
N LYS A 191 -3.55 -14.91 -25.51
CA LYS A 191 -4.38 -14.99 -24.29
C LYS A 191 -3.66 -15.66 -23.12
N GLN A 192 -2.34 -15.88 -23.23
CA GLN A 192 -1.50 -16.54 -22.22
C GLN A 192 -1.61 -15.97 -20.79
N TRP A 193 -2.03 -14.71 -20.64
CA TRP A 193 -2.20 -14.02 -19.34
C TRP A 193 -3.63 -13.99 -18.82
N LEU A 194 -4.54 -14.72 -19.50
CA LEU A 194 -5.90 -14.95 -19.05
C LEU A 194 -6.00 -16.34 -18.42
N HIS A 195 -6.45 -16.38 -17.17
CA HIS A 195 -6.64 -17.61 -16.41
C HIS A 195 -8.12 -17.81 -16.09
N MET A 196 -8.95 -17.61 -17.11
CA MET A 196 -10.40 -17.73 -17.00
C MET A 196 -11.02 -18.26 -18.30
N PRO A 197 -12.16 -18.97 -18.23
CA PRO A 197 -12.91 -19.38 -19.41
C PRO A 197 -13.41 -18.20 -20.25
N GLU A 198 -13.53 -18.40 -21.57
CA GLU A 198 -13.95 -17.36 -22.52
C GLU A 198 -15.33 -16.77 -22.18
N ASN A 199 -16.29 -17.59 -21.77
CA ASN A 199 -17.63 -17.14 -21.39
C ASN A 199 -17.63 -16.24 -20.14
N GLU A 200 -16.73 -16.53 -19.18
CA GLU A 200 -16.53 -15.68 -18.00
C GLU A 200 -15.93 -14.33 -18.42
N LEU A 201 -14.96 -14.35 -19.34
CA LEU A 201 -14.33 -13.16 -19.89
C LEU A 201 -15.33 -12.29 -20.68
N GLU A 202 -16.13 -12.86 -21.57
CA GLU A 202 -17.12 -12.11 -22.36
C GLU A 202 -18.11 -11.36 -21.47
N THR A 203 -18.63 -12.05 -20.45
CA THR A 203 -19.56 -11.46 -19.47
C THR A 203 -18.89 -10.34 -18.67
N LEU A 204 -17.64 -10.56 -18.25
CA LEU A 204 -16.84 -9.56 -17.55
C LEU A 204 -16.65 -8.31 -18.41
N LEU A 205 -16.22 -8.46 -19.67
CA LEU A 205 -15.94 -7.35 -20.57
C LEU A 205 -17.18 -6.49 -20.88
N GLN A 206 -18.38 -7.09 -20.90
CA GLN A 206 -19.64 -6.36 -21.02
C GLN A 206 -19.95 -5.49 -19.80
N SER A 207 -19.44 -5.87 -18.63
CA SER A 207 -19.70 -5.17 -17.38
C SER A 207 -18.76 -3.98 -17.11
N VAL A 208 -17.63 -3.92 -17.82
CA VAL A 208 -16.59 -2.88 -17.70
C VAL A 208 -16.97 -1.65 -18.53
N GLN A 209 -16.90 -0.47 -17.92
CA GLN A 209 -17.30 0.78 -18.58
C GLN A 209 -16.14 1.48 -19.29
N ASP A 210 -14.94 1.47 -18.70
CA ASP A 210 -13.77 2.07 -19.34
C ASP A 210 -13.34 1.27 -20.57
N GLN A 211 -13.32 1.94 -21.73
CA GLN A 211 -13.03 1.31 -23.01
C GLN A 211 -11.58 0.82 -23.11
N ASN A 212 -10.62 1.53 -22.50
CA ASN A 212 -9.21 1.16 -22.55
C ASN A 212 -8.96 -0.06 -21.67
N LEU A 213 -9.54 -0.08 -20.46
CA LEU A 213 -9.50 -1.22 -19.56
C LEU A 213 -10.14 -2.45 -20.20
N ARG A 214 -11.33 -2.29 -20.81
CA ARG A 214 -11.99 -3.39 -21.51
C ARG A 214 -11.12 -3.96 -22.64
N PHE A 215 -10.45 -3.09 -23.41
CA PHE A 215 -9.54 -3.51 -24.45
C PHE A 215 -8.34 -4.31 -23.90
N THR A 216 -7.67 -3.83 -22.85
CA THR A 216 -6.48 -4.51 -22.31
C THR A 216 -6.82 -5.78 -21.54
N LEU A 217 -7.98 -5.82 -20.87
CA LEU A 217 -8.45 -7.00 -20.15
C LEU A 217 -8.66 -8.21 -21.06
N ALA A 218 -9.02 -7.99 -22.33
CA ALA A 218 -9.16 -9.07 -23.32
C ALA A 218 -7.84 -9.84 -23.58
N PHE A 219 -6.70 -9.32 -23.11
CA PHE A 219 -5.37 -9.91 -23.21
C PHE A 219 -4.76 -10.23 -21.83
N GLY A 220 -5.56 -10.18 -20.75
CA GLY A 220 -5.07 -10.43 -19.40
C GLY A 220 -4.25 -9.29 -18.79
N VAL A 221 -4.42 -8.05 -19.30
CA VAL A 221 -3.73 -6.85 -18.82
C VAL A 221 -4.72 -5.87 -18.19
N GLY A 222 -4.61 -5.66 -16.88
CA GLY A 222 -5.40 -4.70 -16.11
C GLY A 222 -4.80 -3.29 -16.11
N LEU A 223 -5.67 -2.28 -15.94
CA LEU A 223 -5.30 -0.89 -15.65
C LEU A 223 -5.89 -0.48 -14.31
N HIS A 224 -5.12 0.21 -13.47
CA HIS A 224 -5.61 0.75 -12.21
C HIS A 224 -5.08 2.17 -11.98
N HIS A 225 -6.00 3.11 -11.81
CA HIS A 225 -5.67 4.47 -11.43
C HIS A 225 -6.90 5.20 -10.89
N ALA A 226 -6.67 6.30 -10.17
CA ALA A 226 -7.74 7.11 -9.56
C ALA A 226 -8.79 7.64 -10.57
N GLY A 227 -8.47 7.72 -11.85
CA GLY A 227 -9.42 8.14 -12.90
C GLY A 227 -10.44 7.07 -13.33
N LEU A 228 -10.30 5.81 -12.94
CA LEU A 228 -11.27 4.77 -13.25
C LEU A 228 -12.50 4.89 -12.33
N LEU A 229 -13.65 4.45 -12.80
CA LEU A 229 -14.84 4.31 -11.96
C LEU A 229 -14.57 3.29 -10.84
N GLU A 230 -15.13 3.53 -9.66
CA GLU A 230 -14.90 2.66 -8.50
C GLU A 230 -15.28 1.20 -8.77
N ARG A 231 -16.37 0.98 -9.52
CA ARG A 231 -16.78 -0.36 -9.97
C ARG A 231 -15.67 -1.04 -10.78
N ASP A 232 -15.11 -0.36 -11.77
CA ASP A 232 -14.06 -0.90 -12.63
C ASP A 232 -12.76 -1.13 -11.86
N ARG A 233 -12.40 -0.23 -10.93
CA ARG A 233 -11.26 -0.43 -10.00
C ARG A 233 -11.42 -1.69 -9.16
N LYS A 234 -12.58 -1.86 -8.50
CA LYS A 234 -12.87 -3.06 -7.71
C LYS A 234 -12.88 -4.33 -8.55
N THR A 235 -13.35 -4.25 -9.79
CA THR A 235 -13.35 -5.37 -10.72
C THR A 235 -11.92 -5.79 -11.06
N VAL A 236 -11.07 -4.87 -11.51
CA VAL A 236 -9.68 -5.20 -11.89
C VAL A 236 -8.85 -5.70 -10.71
N GLU A 237 -9.03 -5.12 -9.52
CA GLU A 237 -8.40 -5.59 -8.28
C GLU A 237 -8.78 -7.05 -7.98
N LYS A 238 -10.08 -7.38 -8.05
CA LYS A 238 -10.56 -8.74 -7.83
C LYS A 238 -10.02 -9.73 -8.86
N LEU A 239 -9.93 -9.33 -10.12
CA LEU A 239 -9.37 -10.20 -11.16
C LEU A 239 -7.90 -10.50 -10.89
N PHE A 240 -7.11 -9.50 -10.52
CA PHE A 240 -5.69 -9.66 -10.25
C PHE A 240 -5.43 -10.48 -8.98
N VAL A 241 -6.12 -10.16 -7.87
CA VAL A 241 -5.99 -10.89 -6.59
C VAL A 241 -6.39 -12.37 -6.74
N ASN A 242 -7.43 -12.65 -7.52
CA ASN A 242 -7.85 -14.03 -7.82
C ASN A 242 -7.06 -14.66 -8.98
N GLN A 243 -5.99 -14.01 -9.45
CA GLN A 243 -5.10 -14.47 -10.53
C GLN A 243 -5.86 -14.85 -11.80
N LYS A 244 -6.96 -14.16 -12.12
CA LYS A 244 -7.71 -14.30 -13.38
C LYS A 244 -7.03 -13.57 -14.54
N ILE A 245 -6.29 -12.51 -14.20
CA ILE A 245 -5.38 -11.78 -15.10
C ILE A 245 -3.99 -11.77 -14.50
N GLN A 246 -2.95 -11.82 -15.34
CA GLN A 246 -1.57 -11.92 -14.86
C GLN A 246 -0.89 -10.56 -14.66
N VAL A 247 -1.20 -9.53 -15.46
CA VAL A 247 -0.46 -8.26 -15.45
C VAL A 247 -1.39 -7.11 -15.06
N LEU A 248 -0.94 -6.24 -14.16
CA LEU A 248 -1.68 -5.04 -13.75
C LEU A 248 -0.78 -3.81 -13.79
N TYR A 249 -1.14 -2.85 -14.64
CA TYR A 249 -0.53 -1.52 -14.66
C TYR A 249 -1.21 -0.61 -13.66
N GLN A 250 -0.43 0.05 -12.79
CA GLN A 250 -0.97 0.94 -11.79
C GLN A 250 -0.14 2.21 -11.62
N THR A 251 -0.80 3.33 -11.37
CA THR A 251 -0.08 4.53 -10.87
C THR A 251 0.33 4.32 -9.43
N ILE A 252 1.43 4.91 -8.97
CA ILE A 252 1.70 5.00 -7.54
C ILE A 252 0.53 5.76 -6.88
N VAL A 253 -0.33 5.04 -6.18
CA VAL A 253 -1.38 5.61 -5.34
C VAL A 253 -0.88 5.44 -3.91
N PRO A 254 -0.69 6.54 -3.15
CA PRO A 254 -0.36 6.43 -1.73
C PRO A 254 -1.43 5.60 -1.02
N GLY A 255 -1.05 4.50 -0.36
CA GLY A 255 -1.94 3.69 0.49
C GLY A 255 -2.55 2.42 -0.11
N LEU A 256 -2.04 1.91 -1.24
CA LEU A 256 -2.51 0.65 -1.86
C LEU A 256 -1.50 -0.51 -1.76
N LEU A 257 -0.42 -0.33 -0.99
CA LEU A 257 0.52 -1.38 -0.60
C LEU A 257 0.61 -1.43 0.92
#